data_AF-A0A7C1ISD2-F1
#
_entry.id   AF-A0A7C1ISD2-F1
#
_cell.length_a   1.000
_cell.length_b   1.000
_cell.length_c   1.000
_cell.angle_alpha   90.00
_cell.angle_beta   90.00
_cell.angle_gamma   90.00
#
_symmetry.space_group_name_H-M   'P 1'
#
loop_
_entity.id
_entity.type
_entity.pdbx_description
1 polymer ?
#
loop_
_entity_poly.entity_id
_entity_poly.type
_entity_poly.pdbx_seq_one_letter_code
_entity_poly.pdbx_strand_id
1 'polypeptide(L)'
;MKKFIIMLLMFVVPVFVVKADSGKTDSGKKEAAKEKKYDNEWNKLSGEEKERLRSIYQNWEMMPEDKKKWIIKNYDKIDEMSDKEKKELKKTYEEWKKLAPHMKKILEKRYEKWKKLTPEQREKIKRAHEKYKHMTLEERRELRQKMKESRKESE
;
A
#
# COMPACT_ATOMS: atom_id res chain seq x y z
N MET A 1 2.26 -1.29 -18.86
CA MET A 1 2.95 -1.33 -17.55
C MET A 1 2.54 -2.54 -16.71
N LYS A 2 1.26 -2.91 -16.68
CA LYS A 2 0.72 -4.07 -15.96
C LYS A 2 1.54 -5.36 -16.13
N LYS A 3 1.80 -5.78 -17.37
CA LYS A 3 2.64 -6.97 -17.68
C LYS A 3 4.03 -6.96 -17.02
N PHE A 4 4.65 -5.78 -16.91
CA PHE A 4 6.00 -5.64 -16.34
C PHE A 4 6.01 -5.61 -14.82
N ILE A 5 4.96 -5.13 -14.16
CA ILE A 5 4.83 -5.18 -12.70
C ILE A 5 4.47 -6.59 -12.25
N ILE A 6 3.61 -7.29 -13.00
CA ILE A 6 3.35 -8.73 -12.79
C ILE A 6 4.66 -9.51 -12.93
N MET A 7 5.39 -9.32 -14.02
CA MET A 7 6.69 -9.96 -14.21
C MET A 7 7.66 -9.59 -13.08
N LEU A 8 7.83 -8.30 -12.76
CA LEU A 8 8.67 -7.86 -11.64
C LEU A 8 8.28 -8.55 -10.32
N LEU A 9 7.00 -8.61 -9.97
CA LEU A 9 6.54 -9.30 -8.76
C LEU A 9 6.78 -10.81 -8.85
N MET A 10 6.60 -11.43 -10.02
CA MET A 10 6.93 -12.84 -10.24
C MET A 10 8.45 -13.14 -10.18
N PHE A 11 9.30 -12.16 -10.50
CA PHE A 11 10.77 -12.28 -10.45
C PHE A 11 11.40 -11.83 -9.11
N VAL A 12 10.74 -10.96 -8.33
CA VAL A 12 11.26 -10.46 -7.03
C VAL A 12 10.75 -11.25 -5.83
N VAL A 13 9.51 -11.77 -5.89
CA VAL A 13 8.92 -12.58 -4.80
C VAL A 13 9.54 -13.99 -4.62
N PRO A 14 10.25 -14.63 -5.58
CA PRO A 14 10.82 -15.97 -5.35
C PRO A 14 11.93 -16.04 -4.30
N VAL A 15 12.54 -14.92 -3.88
CA VAL A 15 13.77 -14.96 -3.06
C VAL A 15 13.52 -14.99 -1.54
N PHE A 16 12.29 -14.84 -1.05
CA PHE A 16 12.00 -14.79 0.40
C PHE A 16 11.28 -16.02 0.99
N VAL A 17 11.41 -17.20 0.37
CA VAL A 17 11.04 -18.48 1.02
C VAL A 17 12.23 -19.44 0.97
N VAL A 18 13.35 -19.06 1.57
CA VAL A 18 14.39 -20.02 1.94
C VAL A 18 14.93 -19.61 3.30
N LYS A 19 14.46 -20.29 4.36
CA LYS A 19 15.30 -21.02 5.32
C LYS A 19 14.45 -21.57 6.47
N ALA A 20 13.81 -22.72 6.24
CA ALA A 20 13.62 -23.76 7.26
C ALA A 20 13.01 -25.02 6.61
N ASP A 21 13.72 -26.10 6.81
CA ASP A 21 13.31 -27.50 6.71
C ASP A 21 13.28 -28.19 5.33
N SER A 22 14.25 -29.09 5.21
CA SER A 22 14.44 -30.06 4.14
C SER A 22 13.47 -31.23 4.31
N GLY A 23 12.26 -31.10 3.75
CA GLY A 23 11.35 -32.22 3.51
C GLY A 23 11.02 -32.30 2.03
N LYS A 24 11.38 -33.40 1.36
CA LYS A 24 10.95 -33.70 -0.01
C LYS A 24 9.43 -33.61 -0.10
N THR A 25 8.92 -32.52 -0.64
CA THR A 25 7.49 -32.32 -0.92
C THR A 25 7.31 -31.88 -2.37
N ASP A 26 6.11 -32.16 -2.91
CA ASP A 26 5.60 -31.78 -4.23
C ASP A 26 5.80 -30.27 -4.60
N SER A 27 6.26 -29.45 -3.65
CA SER A 27 6.73 -28.07 -3.87
C SER A 27 7.90 -27.99 -4.85
N GLY A 28 8.88 -28.89 -4.78
CA GLY A 28 10.10 -28.79 -5.61
C GLY A 28 9.86 -28.96 -7.11
N LYS A 29 8.92 -29.83 -7.52
CA LYS A 29 8.53 -29.97 -8.93
C LYS A 29 7.72 -28.78 -9.43
N LYS A 30 6.84 -28.22 -8.57
CA LYS A 30 6.05 -27.03 -8.87
C LYS A 30 6.92 -25.77 -8.97
N GLU A 31 7.99 -25.70 -8.18
CA GLU A 31 8.96 -24.61 -8.22
C GLU A 31 9.86 -24.68 -9.46
N ALA A 32 10.43 -25.85 -9.78
CA ALA A 32 11.22 -26.02 -11.00
C ALA A 32 10.39 -25.78 -12.29
N ALA A 33 9.09 -26.10 -12.27
CA ALA A 33 8.19 -25.80 -13.38
C ALA A 33 7.88 -24.30 -13.52
N LYS A 34 7.79 -23.57 -12.39
CA LYS A 34 7.65 -22.12 -12.37
C LYS A 34 8.92 -21.42 -12.85
N GLU A 35 10.09 -21.85 -12.37
CA GLU A 35 11.41 -21.35 -12.77
C GLU A 35 11.63 -21.48 -14.29
N LYS A 36 11.38 -22.68 -14.85
CA LYS A 36 11.42 -22.91 -16.31
C LYS A 36 10.41 -22.04 -17.08
N LYS A 37 9.25 -21.77 -16.51
CA LYS A 37 8.24 -20.88 -17.13
C LYS A 37 8.76 -19.44 -17.19
N TYR A 38 9.38 -18.96 -16.12
CA TYR A 38 9.95 -17.62 -16.07
C TYR A 38 11.13 -17.42 -17.02
N ASP A 39 12.03 -18.41 -17.12
CA ASP A 39 13.14 -18.38 -18.08
C ASP A 39 12.63 -18.32 -19.53
N ASN A 40 11.60 -19.12 -19.85
CA ASN A 40 10.99 -19.11 -21.18
C ASN A 40 10.27 -17.80 -21.49
N GLU A 41 9.65 -17.14 -20.51
CA GLU A 41 9.03 -15.84 -20.70
C GLU A 41 10.08 -14.73 -20.85
N TRP A 42 11.15 -14.77 -20.03
CA TRP A 42 12.29 -13.84 -20.13
C TRP A 42 12.97 -13.91 -21.49
N ASN A 43 13.19 -15.12 -22.02
CA ASN A 43 13.87 -15.31 -23.30
C ASN A 43 13.06 -14.80 -24.50
N LYS A 44 11.74 -14.67 -24.37
CA LYS A 44 10.85 -14.11 -25.41
C LYS A 44 10.80 -12.58 -25.42
N LEU A 45 11.28 -11.92 -24.37
CA LEU A 45 11.30 -10.47 -24.30
C LEU A 45 12.35 -9.88 -25.24
N SER A 46 11.99 -8.80 -25.92
CA SER A 46 12.95 -8.04 -26.71
C SER A 46 14.04 -7.42 -25.82
N GLY A 47 15.17 -7.01 -26.42
CA GLY A 47 16.22 -6.31 -25.69
C GLY A 47 15.71 -5.06 -24.96
N GLU A 48 14.81 -4.31 -25.59
CA GLU A 48 14.17 -3.13 -24.99
C GLU A 48 13.26 -3.49 -23.82
N GLU A 49 12.49 -4.58 -23.92
CA GLU A 49 11.63 -5.05 -22.83
C GLU A 49 12.45 -5.54 -21.62
N LYS A 50 13.57 -6.23 -21.88
CA LYS A 50 14.52 -6.65 -20.83
C LYS A 50 15.16 -5.46 -20.13
N GLU A 51 15.57 -4.44 -20.90
CA GLU A 51 16.17 -3.23 -20.33
C GLU A 51 15.15 -2.44 -19.50
N ARG A 52 13.91 -2.35 -19.97
CA ARG A 52 12.82 -1.76 -19.21
C ARG A 52 12.56 -2.49 -17.90
N LEU A 53 12.54 -3.83 -17.92
CA LEU A 53 12.40 -4.63 -16.70
C LEU A 53 13.57 -4.42 -15.73
N ARG A 54 14.79 -4.36 -16.24
CA ARG A 54 15.99 -4.08 -15.44
C ARG A 54 15.90 -2.72 -14.74
N SER A 55 15.45 -1.69 -15.46
CA SER A 55 15.23 -0.35 -14.87
C SER A 55 14.15 -0.37 -13.78
N ILE A 56 13.05 -1.09 -13.99
CA ILE A 56 12.00 -1.23 -12.96
C ILE A 56 12.54 -2.00 -11.75
N TYR A 57 13.34 -3.04 -11.96
CA TYR A 57 13.96 -3.83 -10.91
C TYR A 57 14.95 -3.02 -10.06
N GLN A 58 15.84 -2.24 -10.68
CA GLN A 58 16.75 -1.35 -9.96
C GLN A 58 16.00 -0.34 -9.09
N ASN A 59 14.95 0.27 -9.64
CA ASN A 59 14.09 1.17 -8.88
C ASN A 59 13.37 0.44 -7.74
N TRP A 60 12.93 -0.80 -7.97
CA TRP A 60 12.33 -1.64 -6.94
C TRP A 60 13.31 -1.93 -5.81
N GLU A 61 14.54 -2.37 -6.12
CA GLU A 61 15.57 -2.68 -5.11
C GLU A 61 15.85 -1.49 -4.18
N MET A 62 15.93 -0.28 -4.73
CA MET A 62 16.15 0.95 -3.98
C MET A 62 14.93 1.42 -3.16
N MET A 63 13.75 0.79 -3.30
CA MET A 63 12.58 1.19 -2.51
C MET A 63 12.70 0.73 -1.04
N PRO A 64 12.21 1.56 -0.09
CA PRO A 64 12.06 1.15 1.30
C PRO A 64 11.23 -0.13 1.46
N GLU A 65 11.61 -0.97 2.42
CA GLU A 65 11.02 -2.30 2.64
C GLU A 65 9.53 -2.25 3.00
N ASP A 66 9.12 -1.25 3.79
CA ASP A 66 7.73 -0.99 4.13
C ASP A 66 6.88 -0.66 2.89
N LYS A 67 7.45 0.10 1.94
CA LYS A 67 6.81 0.41 0.67
C LYS A 67 6.69 -0.84 -0.20
N LYS A 68 7.75 -1.65 -0.30
CA LYS A 68 7.73 -2.93 -1.05
C LYS A 68 6.61 -3.83 -0.54
N LYS A 69 6.56 -4.07 0.77
CA LYS A 69 5.52 -4.88 1.43
C LYS A 69 4.12 -4.35 1.18
N TRP A 70 3.93 -3.03 1.24
CA TRP A 70 2.63 -2.42 0.99
C TRP A 70 2.18 -2.57 -0.47
N ILE A 71 3.08 -2.40 -1.45
CA ILE A 71 2.76 -2.58 -2.88
C ILE A 71 2.39 -4.04 -3.15
N ILE A 72 3.17 -5.01 -2.63
CA ILE A 72 2.88 -6.44 -2.78
C ILE A 72 1.48 -6.75 -2.22
N LYS A 73 1.17 -6.27 -1.02
CA LYS A 73 -0.13 -6.54 -0.36
C LYS A 73 -1.33 -5.90 -1.07
N ASN A 74 -1.13 -4.79 -1.77
CA ASN A 74 -2.21 -4.02 -2.40
C ASN A 74 -2.12 -4.05 -3.93
N TYR A 75 -1.38 -5.01 -4.50
CA TYR A 75 -1.07 -5.03 -5.92
C TYR A 75 -2.33 -4.96 -6.80
N ASP A 76 -3.31 -5.83 -6.57
CA ASP A 76 -4.53 -5.90 -7.39
C ASP A 76 -5.25 -4.56 -7.43
N LYS A 77 -5.40 -3.92 -6.26
CA LYS A 77 -6.03 -2.59 -6.13
C LYS A 77 -5.24 -1.52 -6.85
N ILE A 78 -3.92 -1.54 -6.77
CA ILE A 78 -3.06 -0.57 -7.45
C ILE A 78 -3.10 -0.81 -8.97
N ASP A 79 -3.19 -2.05 -9.42
CA ASP A 79 -3.26 -2.37 -10.85
C ASP A 79 -4.56 -1.84 -11.48
N GLU A 80 -5.67 -1.95 -10.74
CA GLU A 80 -6.99 -1.41 -11.09
C GLU A 80 -7.05 0.12 -11.10
N MET A 81 -6.18 0.81 -10.35
CA MET A 81 -6.14 2.28 -10.32
C MET A 81 -5.81 2.88 -11.70
N SER A 82 -6.51 3.96 -12.03
CA SER A 82 -6.19 4.87 -13.12
C SER A 82 -4.84 5.57 -12.91
N ASP A 83 -4.26 6.12 -13.98
CA ASP A 83 -2.99 6.85 -13.89
C ASP A 83 -3.09 8.09 -12.97
N LYS A 84 -4.26 8.72 -12.92
CA LYS A 84 -4.55 9.83 -12.00
C LYS A 84 -4.48 9.38 -10.54
N GLU A 85 -5.10 8.26 -10.22
CA GLU A 85 -5.07 7.69 -8.86
C GLU A 85 -3.67 7.25 -8.46
N LYS A 86 -2.92 6.62 -9.38
CA LYS A 86 -1.51 6.26 -9.15
C LYS A 86 -0.64 7.49 -8.89
N LYS A 87 -0.87 8.60 -9.61
CA LYS A 87 -0.16 9.87 -9.39
C LYS A 87 -0.47 10.45 -8.01
N GLU A 88 -1.75 10.44 -7.61
CA GLU A 88 -2.16 10.94 -6.29
C GLU A 88 -1.63 10.05 -5.16
N LEU A 89 -1.61 8.74 -5.36
CA LEU A 89 -1.01 7.80 -4.42
C LEU A 89 0.49 8.07 -4.24
N LYS A 90 1.22 8.29 -5.35
CA LYS A 90 2.64 8.66 -5.29
C LYS A 90 2.84 9.95 -4.50
N LYS A 91 2.05 10.99 -4.76
CA LYS A 91 2.11 12.26 -4.03
C LYS A 91 1.85 12.07 -2.54
N THR A 92 0.79 11.36 -2.18
CA THR A 92 0.43 11.03 -0.79
C THR A 92 1.58 10.29 -0.08
N TYR A 93 2.23 9.35 -0.76
CA TYR A 93 3.38 8.64 -0.20
C TYR A 93 4.59 9.56 0.05
N GLU A 94 4.90 10.46 -0.88
CA GLU A 94 5.99 11.43 -0.70
C GLU A 94 5.73 12.39 0.47
N GLU A 95 4.48 12.83 0.65
CA GLU A 95 4.06 13.62 1.81
C GLU A 95 4.20 12.81 3.11
N TRP A 96 3.74 11.56 3.11
CA TRP A 96 3.89 10.66 4.26
C TRP A 96 5.36 10.43 4.62
N LYS A 97 6.23 10.25 3.62
CA LYS A 97 7.67 10.03 3.83
C LYS A 97 8.33 11.19 4.57
N LYS A 98 7.91 12.43 4.26
CA LYS A 98 8.40 13.67 4.88
C LYS A 98 7.89 13.89 6.32
N LEU A 99 6.88 13.15 6.76
CA LEU A 99 6.39 13.27 8.14
C LEU A 99 7.45 12.88 9.17
N ALA A 100 7.51 13.64 10.26
CA ALA A 100 8.36 13.32 11.40
C ALA A 100 7.98 11.94 11.99
N PRO A 101 8.93 11.19 12.59
CA PRO A 101 8.67 9.86 13.13
C PRO A 101 7.52 9.81 14.15
N HIS A 102 7.38 10.84 14.99
CA HIS A 102 6.29 10.92 15.97
C HIS A 102 4.92 11.05 15.29
N MET A 103 4.82 11.84 14.20
CA MET A 103 3.58 11.97 13.41
C MET A 103 3.21 10.65 12.74
N LYS A 104 4.20 9.92 12.20
CA LYS A 104 3.98 8.59 11.63
C LYS A 104 3.40 7.63 12.68
N LYS A 105 3.95 7.60 13.90
CA LYS A 105 3.41 6.80 15.01
C LYS A 105 1.97 7.18 15.39
N ILE A 106 1.64 8.47 15.38
CA ILE A 106 0.26 8.93 15.65
C ILE A 106 -0.69 8.43 14.57
N LEU A 107 -0.31 8.56 13.30
CA LEU A 107 -1.11 8.10 12.16
C LEU A 107 -1.30 6.58 12.19
N GLU A 108 -0.26 5.82 12.49
CA GLU A 108 -0.32 4.37 12.64
C GLU A 108 -1.31 3.96 13.74
N LYS A 109 -1.23 4.58 14.93
CA LYS A 109 -2.20 4.33 16.01
C LYS A 109 -3.63 4.67 15.61
N ARG A 110 -3.85 5.76 14.87
CA ARG A 110 -5.17 6.14 14.35
C ARG A 110 -5.67 5.14 13.32
N TYR A 111 -4.79 4.67 12.44
CA TYR A 111 -5.11 3.68 11.42
C TYR A 111 -5.48 2.32 12.04
N GLU A 112 -4.76 1.87 13.07
CA GLU A 112 -5.08 0.63 13.78
C GLU A 112 -6.44 0.71 14.50
N LYS A 113 -6.78 1.88 15.07
CA LYS A 113 -8.15 2.11 15.58
C LYS A 113 -9.18 2.08 14.45
N TRP A 114 -8.90 2.73 13.33
CA TRP A 114 -9.79 2.77 12.17
C TRP A 114 -10.09 1.38 11.59
N LYS A 115 -9.08 0.51 11.50
CA LYS A 115 -9.24 -0.87 11.03
C LYS A 115 -10.18 -1.70 11.89
N LYS A 116 -10.23 -1.43 13.20
CA LYS A 116 -11.12 -2.12 14.15
C LYS A 116 -12.57 -1.65 14.07
N LEU A 117 -12.84 -0.53 13.38
CA LEU A 117 -14.20 -0.02 13.22
C LEU A 117 -15.02 -0.88 12.26
N THR A 118 -16.31 -1.04 12.58
CA THR A 118 -17.30 -1.66 11.69
C THR A 118 -17.56 -0.77 10.47
N PRO A 119 -18.09 -1.33 9.36
CA PRO A 119 -18.45 -0.53 8.19
C PRO A 119 -19.36 0.66 8.52
N GLU A 120 -20.36 0.47 9.39
CA GLU A 120 -21.29 1.52 9.81
C GLU A 120 -20.61 2.63 10.61
N GLN A 121 -19.70 2.26 11.52
CA GLN A 121 -18.89 3.22 12.27
C GLN A 121 -18.01 4.04 11.33
N ARG A 122 -17.38 3.39 10.34
CA ARG A 122 -16.59 4.09 9.32
C ARG A 122 -17.44 5.06 8.53
N GLU A 123 -18.65 4.67 8.10
CA GLU A 123 -19.55 5.56 7.38
C GLU A 123 -20.06 6.73 8.22
N LYS A 124 -20.30 6.52 9.51
CA LYS A 124 -20.61 7.61 10.44
C LYS A 124 -19.48 8.65 10.47
N ILE A 125 -18.23 8.20 10.56
CA ILE A 125 -17.08 9.11 10.57
C ILE A 125 -16.90 9.81 9.22
N LYS A 126 -17.03 9.10 8.09
CA LYS A 126 -16.94 9.71 6.76
C LYS A 126 -17.99 10.82 6.59
N ARG A 127 -19.25 10.56 6.95
CA ARG A 127 -20.32 11.57 6.90
C ARG A 127 -20.04 12.77 7.79
N ALA A 128 -19.55 12.54 9.01
CA ALA A 128 -19.17 13.61 9.92
C ALA A 128 -18.02 14.47 9.34
N HIS A 129 -17.02 13.83 8.74
CA HIS A 129 -15.89 14.50 8.09
C HIS A 129 -16.32 15.33 6.89
N GLU A 130 -17.19 14.80 6.03
CA GLU A 130 -17.73 15.55 4.90
C GLU A 130 -18.54 16.76 5.36
N LYS A 131 -19.38 16.62 6.39
CA LYS A 131 -20.09 17.77 6.98
C LYS A 131 -19.09 18.82 7.49
N TYR A 132 -18.04 18.39 8.19
CA TYR A 132 -17.02 19.29 8.74
C TYR A 132 -16.24 20.07 7.67
N LYS A 133 -15.91 19.43 6.54
CA LYS A 133 -15.24 20.10 5.42
C LYS A 133 -16.03 21.29 4.89
N HIS A 134 -17.36 21.17 4.83
CA HIS A 134 -18.25 22.18 4.30
C HIS A 134 -18.72 23.21 5.34
N MET A 135 -18.38 23.04 6.62
CA MET A 135 -18.68 24.04 7.67
C MET A 135 -17.82 25.30 7.51
N THR A 136 -18.46 26.44 7.74
CA THR A 136 -17.84 27.75 7.92
C THR A 136 -16.96 27.81 9.18
N LEU A 137 -16.12 28.85 9.29
CA LEU A 137 -15.29 29.07 10.47
C LEU A 137 -16.12 29.21 11.75
N GLU A 138 -17.27 29.87 11.66
CA GLU A 138 -18.13 30.10 12.83
C GLU A 138 -18.83 28.82 13.29
N GLU A 139 -19.39 28.05 12.36
CA GLU A 139 -19.95 26.73 12.67
C GLU A 139 -18.91 25.78 13.30
N ARG A 140 -17.64 25.86 12.85
CA ARG A 140 -16.55 25.10 13.45
C ARG A 140 -16.21 25.55 14.86
N ARG A 141 -16.33 26.86 15.17
CA ARG A 141 -16.12 27.40 16.53
C ARG A 141 -17.22 26.93 17.46
N GLU A 142 -18.47 27.07 17.05
CA GLU A 142 -19.62 26.58 17.82
C GLU A 142 -19.53 25.09 18.09
N LEU A 143 -19.19 24.29 17.07
CA LEU A 143 -19.01 22.85 17.24
C LEU A 143 -17.93 22.53 18.29
N ARG A 144 -16.81 23.24 18.27
CA ARG A 144 -15.73 23.07 19.27
C ARG A 144 -16.19 23.46 20.67
N GLN A 145 -16.98 24.53 20.79
CA GLN A 145 -17.51 24.97 22.07
C GLN A 145 -18.49 23.93 22.64
N LYS A 146 -19.46 23.46 21.84
CA LYS A 146 -20.40 22.41 22.24
C LYS A 146 -19.68 21.14 22.69
N MET A 147 -18.64 20.71 21.98
CA MET A 147 -17.83 19.54 22.37
C MET A 147 -17.04 19.74 23.66
N LYS A 148 -16.64 20.99 23.97
CA LYS A 148 -15.95 21.32 25.22
C LYS A 148 -16.92 21.31 26.41
N GLU A 149 -18.12 21.84 26.22
CA GLU A 149 -19.18 21.87 27.23
C GLU A 149 -19.67 20.45 27.54
N SER A 150 -19.99 19.65 26.52
CA SER A 150 -20.45 18.27 26.70
C SER A 150 -19.43 17.40 27.43
N ARG A 151 -18.13 17.68 27.24
CA ARG A 151 -17.06 16.94 27.94
C ARG A 151 -16.98 17.31 29.42
N LYS A 152 -17.15 18.59 29.74
CA LYS A 152 -17.16 19.06 31.13
C LYS A 152 -18.36 18.53 31.92
N GLU A 153 -19.49 18.35 31.26
CA GLU A 153 -20.72 17.84 31.88
C GLU A 153 -20.69 16.31 32.07
N SER A 154 -19.81 15.60 31.36
CA SER A 154 -19.59 14.16 31.49
C SER A 154 -18.48 13.76 32.48
N GLU A 155 -17.81 14.74 33.09
CA GLU A 155 -16.75 14.59 34.10
C GLU A 155 -17.31 14.86 35.50
#